data_AF-A0A7S1LMS2-F1
#
_entry.id   AF-A0A7S1LMS2-F1
#
_cell.length_a   1.000
_cell.length_b   1.000
_cell.length_c   1.000
_cell.angle_alpha   90.00
_cell.angle_beta   90.00
_cell.angle_gamma   90.00
#
_symmetry.space_group_name_H-M   'P 1'
#
loop_
_entity.id
_entity.type
_entity.pdbx_description
1 polymer ?
#
loop_
_entity_poly.entity_id
_entity_poly.type
_entity_poly.pdbx_seq_one_letter_code
_entity_poly.pdbx_strand_id
1 'polypeptide(L)'
;TNVTVGAPPEEDFAPTEACRTYPSPPCPSNGVAHLLLYRLHTGSEPLELDNRDLGDALGAPSIVCNWPTTGQSYVTSFAVTANASWGQYGRCHYNGTNYCDASTGDQVGRQSPQGLPGVPRQGQCSENADRGAWYSFPAGGKCRPGEAVGSRGCTWSARPLRTVKASCVEGWKFRAACQEEMGHTLYQAKSAAIIQRALASSNPLAGGCPDVRPQPERLEEVIV
;
A
#
# COMPACT_ATOMS: atom_id res chain seq x y z
N THR A 1 -1.82 33.49 -30.14
CA THR A 1 -0.75 34.50 -30.20
C THR A 1 -0.82 35.38 -28.96
N ASN A 2 -0.34 34.87 -27.83
CA ASN A 2 -0.17 35.65 -26.57
C ASN A 2 1.22 35.35 -26.01
N VAL A 3 2.26 35.52 -26.83
CA VAL A 3 3.65 35.41 -26.37
C VAL A 3 4.13 36.81 -26.04
N THR A 4 4.39 37.07 -24.77
CA THR A 4 5.06 38.28 -24.30
C THR A 4 6.56 38.01 -24.18
N VAL A 5 7.39 38.93 -24.67
CA VAL A 5 8.85 38.82 -24.59
C VAL A 5 9.30 39.47 -23.28
N GLY A 6 10.01 38.71 -22.45
CA GLY A 6 10.51 39.12 -21.14
C GLY A 6 10.60 37.92 -20.20
N ALA A 7 11.35 38.04 -19.10
CA ALA A 7 11.29 37.04 -18.04
C ALA A 7 9.92 37.10 -17.37
N PRO A 8 9.25 35.96 -17.09
CA PRO A 8 8.06 35.97 -16.25
C PRO A 8 8.38 36.53 -14.86
N PRO A 9 7.39 37.05 -14.14
CA PRO A 9 7.56 37.50 -12.76
C PRO A 9 8.17 36.40 -11.87
N GLU A 10 9.01 36.78 -10.91
CA GLU A 10 9.70 35.82 -10.03
C GLU A 10 8.71 35.03 -9.16
N GLU A 11 7.59 35.65 -8.80
CA GLU A 11 6.51 35.03 -8.04
C GLU A 11 5.85 33.84 -8.76
N ASP A 12 5.85 33.80 -10.10
CA ASP A 12 5.32 32.67 -10.88
C ASP A 12 6.19 31.41 -10.71
N PHE A 13 7.44 31.59 -10.27
CA PHE A 13 8.37 30.51 -9.96
C PHE A 13 8.51 30.24 -8.45
N ALA A 14 7.83 31.01 -7.60
CA ALA A 14 7.89 30.81 -6.17
C ALA A 14 7.31 29.43 -5.80
N PRO A 15 7.98 28.63 -4.94
CA PRO A 15 7.46 27.33 -4.57
C PRO A 15 6.14 27.49 -3.84
N THR A 16 5.16 26.66 -4.24
CA THR A 16 3.87 26.58 -3.55
C THR A 16 4.07 26.15 -2.09
N GLU A 17 3.09 26.44 -1.24
CA GLU A 17 3.13 26.03 0.17
C GLU A 17 3.30 24.51 0.33
N ALA A 18 2.72 23.73 -0.59
CA ALA A 18 2.87 22.29 -0.62
C ALA A 18 4.34 21.87 -0.83
N CYS A 19 5.09 22.57 -1.70
CA CYS A 19 6.50 22.31 -1.91
C CYS A 19 7.37 22.76 -0.72
N ARG A 20 7.00 23.87 -0.06
CA ARG A 20 7.76 24.40 1.10
C ARG A 20 7.66 23.50 2.33
N THR A 21 6.55 22.79 2.47
CA THR A 21 6.25 21.91 3.61
C THR A 21 6.45 20.43 3.29
N TYR A 22 7.08 20.10 2.15
CA TYR A 22 7.29 18.72 1.72
C TYR A 22 8.54 18.10 2.38
N PRO A 23 8.47 16.84 2.87
CA PRO A 23 7.25 16.05 3.04
C PRO A 23 6.36 16.62 4.16
N SER A 24 5.03 16.52 3.99
CA SER A 24 4.06 17.04 4.96
C SER A 24 4.39 16.54 6.38
N PRO A 25 4.29 17.41 7.41
CA PRO A 25 4.52 16.99 8.79
C PRO A 25 3.67 15.77 9.16
N PRO A 26 4.18 14.85 10.00
CA PRO A 26 3.40 13.71 10.44
C PRO A 26 2.16 14.14 11.22
N CYS A 27 1.16 13.26 11.25
CA CYS A 27 0.01 13.44 12.11
C CYS A 27 0.43 13.48 13.60
N PRO A 28 -0.34 14.16 14.47
CA PRO A 28 -0.15 14.06 15.91
C PRO A 28 -0.06 12.60 16.35
N SER A 29 0.84 12.31 17.29
CA SER A 29 1.07 10.93 17.71
C SER A 29 -0.15 10.34 18.37
N ASN A 30 -0.62 9.21 17.83
CA ASN A 30 -1.71 8.41 18.38
C ASN A 30 -1.20 7.08 18.97
N GLY A 31 0.08 7.04 19.40
CA GLY A 31 0.69 5.85 19.97
C GLY A 31 1.09 4.82 18.92
N VAL A 32 0.89 3.54 19.25
CA VAL A 32 1.28 2.38 18.43
C VAL A 32 0.03 1.71 17.87
N ALA A 33 0.03 1.47 16.56
CA ALA A 33 -1.01 0.73 15.84
C ALA A 33 -0.52 -0.68 15.50
N HIS A 34 -1.42 -1.66 15.62
CA HIS A 34 -1.22 -3.02 15.14
C HIS A 34 -2.13 -3.25 13.93
N LEU A 35 -1.52 -3.52 12.78
CA LEU A 35 -2.21 -3.60 11.50
C LEU A 35 -2.07 -5.00 10.91
N LEU A 36 -3.14 -5.45 10.26
CA LEU A 36 -3.11 -6.60 9.35
C LEU A 36 -3.23 -6.05 7.93
N LEU A 37 -2.10 -6.10 7.21
CA LEU A 37 -1.98 -5.51 5.88
C LEU A 37 -1.75 -6.58 4.82
N TYR A 38 -2.03 -6.23 3.57
CA TYR A 38 -1.98 -7.13 2.43
C TYR A 38 -1.17 -6.51 1.30
N ARG A 39 -0.43 -7.36 0.59
CA ARG A 39 0.32 -6.98 -0.59
C ARG A 39 0.14 -8.00 -1.70
N LEU A 40 -0.11 -7.49 -2.91
CA LEU A 40 0.07 -8.26 -4.13
C LEU A 40 1.49 -8.06 -4.63
N HIS A 41 2.13 -9.16 -4.99
CA HIS A 41 3.50 -9.12 -5.49
C HIS A 41 3.77 -10.26 -6.50
N THR A 42 4.79 -10.06 -7.31
CA THR A 42 5.38 -11.09 -8.18
C THR A 42 6.16 -12.11 -7.35
N GLY A 43 6.56 -13.22 -7.98
CA GLY A 43 7.41 -14.21 -7.32
C GLY A 43 8.85 -13.77 -7.03
N SER A 44 9.33 -12.71 -7.66
CA SER A 44 10.70 -12.19 -7.52
C SER A 44 10.81 -11.06 -6.49
N GLU A 45 9.69 -10.53 -6.01
CA GLU A 45 9.65 -9.49 -4.99
C GLU A 45 10.01 -10.04 -3.60
N PRO A 46 10.90 -9.36 -2.84
CA PRO A 46 11.20 -9.77 -1.47
C PRO A 46 9.99 -9.58 -0.55
N LEU A 47 9.92 -10.38 0.51
CA LEU A 47 8.88 -10.30 1.55
C LEU A 47 9.24 -9.31 2.67
N GLU A 48 10.22 -8.44 2.46
CA GLU A 48 10.50 -7.30 3.33
C GLU A 48 9.70 -6.07 2.89
N LEU A 49 9.52 -5.12 3.80
CA LEU A 49 8.69 -3.94 3.56
C LEU A 49 9.50 -2.66 3.32
N ASP A 50 10.81 -2.78 3.17
CA ASP A 50 11.73 -1.64 3.06
C ASP A 50 11.45 -0.91 1.74
N ASN A 51 10.88 0.29 1.82
CA ASN A 51 10.38 1.08 0.69
C ASN A 51 9.27 0.36 -0.09
N ARG A 52 8.18 -0.01 0.62
CA ARG A 52 7.07 -0.80 0.05
C ARG A 52 5.71 -0.29 0.47
N ASP A 53 4.74 -0.57 -0.41
CA ASP A 53 3.34 -0.24 -0.20
C ASP A 53 2.49 -1.45 0.19
N LEU A 54 1.55 -1.24 1.10
CA LEU A 54 0.56 -2.22 1.48
C LEU A 54 -0.79 -1.54 1.63
N GLY A 55 -1.86 -2.32 1.50
CA GLY A 55 -3.21 -1.87 1.86
C GLY A 55 -3.71 -2.64 3.07
N ASP A 56 -4.59 -2.02 3.86
CA ASP A 56 -5.46 -2.82 4.73
C ASP A 56 -6.50 -3.61 3.91
N ALA A 57 -7.44 -4.27 4.55
CA ALA A 57 -8.40 -5.14 3.85
C ALA A 57 -9.21 -4.40 2.78
N LEU A 58 -9.59 -3.14 3.03
CA LEU A 58 -10.33 -2.31 2.07
C LEU A 58 -9.41 -1.55 1.13
N GLY A 59 -8.19 -1.22 1.57
CA GLY A 59 -7.20 -0.54 0.76
C GLY A 59 -6.53 -1.43 -0.28
N ALA A 60 -6.27 -2.70 0.02
CA ALA A 60 -5.53 -3.59 -0.87
C ALA A 60 -6.26 -3.87 -2.20
N PRO A 61 -7.59 -4.17 -2.23
CA PRO A 61 -8.29 -4.39 -3.48
C PRO A 61 -8.22 -3.20 -4.44
N SER A 62 -8.06 -1.98 -3.97
CA SER A 62 -8.07 -0.78 -4.83
C SER A 62 -6.85 -0.70 -5.75
N ILE A 63 -5.76 -1.37 -5.37
CA ILE A 63 -4.59 -1.55 -6.23
C ILE A 63 -4.91 -2.61 -7.28
N VAL A 64 -5.54 -3.73 -6.88
CA VAL A 64 -5.79 -4.90 -7.74
C VAL A 64 -6.92 -4.69 -8.74
N CYS A 65 -8.01 -4.06 -8.31
CA CYS A 65 -9.20 -3.85 -9.13
C CYS A 65 -8.93 -2.82 -10.23
N ASN A 66 -8.01 -1.89 -10.02
CA ASN A 66 -7.73 -0.78 -10.93
C ASN A 66 -6.49 -0.99 -11.82
N TRP A 67 -5.57 -1.89 -11.46
CA TRP A 67 -4.38 -2.15 -12.26
C TRP A 67 -4.51 -3.43 -13.07
N PRO A 68 -4.04 -3.46 -14.33
CA PRO A 68 -3.85 -4.72 -15.03
C PRO A 68 -2.92 -5.56 -14.16
N THR A 69 -3.42 -6.67 -13.62
CA THR A 69 -2.67 -7.56 -12.71
C THR A 69 -1.60 -8.36 -13.43
N THR A 70 -1.19 -7.91 -14.62
CA THR A 70 -0.15 -8.55 -15.41
C THR A 70 1.11 -8.65 -14.55
N GLY A 71 1.45 -9.87 -14.13
CA GLY A 71 2.63 -10.21 -13.33
C GLY A 71 2.40 -10.41 -11.82
N GLN A 72 1.24 -10.05 -11.25
CA GLN A 72 1.01 -10.24 -9.82
C GLN A 72 0.60 -11.68 -9.51
N SER A 73 1.54 -12.48 -9.00
CA SER A 73 1.39 -13.94 -8.83
C SER A 73 0.97 -14.37 -7.42
N TYR A 74 1.11 -13.49 -6.42
CA TYR A 74 0.95 -13.81 -5.01
C TYR A 74 0.22 -12.72 -4.24
N VAL A 75 -0.45 -13.13 -3.16
CA VAL A 75 -0.97 -12.24 -2.11
C VAL A 75 -0.36 -12.65 -0.78
N THR A 76 0.26 -11.71 -0.07
CA THR A 76 0.82 -11.94 1.26
C THR A 76 0.14 -11.05 2.30
N SER A 77 -0.23 -11.63 3.44
CA SER A 77 -0.63 -10.87 4.64
C SER A 77 0.55 -10.62 5.56
N PHE A 78 0.55 -9.46 6.20
CA PHE A 78 1.60 -8.99 7.11
C PHE A 78 1.00 -8.55 8.44
N ALA A 79 1.62 -8.97 9.53
CA ALA A 79 1.42 -8.34 10.83
C ALA A 79 2.40 -7.19 10.94
N VAL A 80 1.88 -5.98 11.12
CA VAL A 80 2.66 -4.76 11.21
C VAL A 80 2.39 -4.07 12.54
N THR A 81 3.45 -3.60 13.19
CA THR A 81 3.35 -2.67 14.31
C THR A 81 3.97 -1.36 13.86
N ALA A 82 3.23 -0.25 13.98
CA ALA A 82 3.64 1.05 13.45
C ALA A 82 3.32 2.18 14.43
N ASN A 83 4.15 3.21 14.44
CA ASN A 83 3.85 4.47 15.11
C ASN A 83 2.74 5.17 14.33
N ALA A 84 1.64 5.49 15.00
CA ALA A 84 0.45 6.09 14.40
C ALA A 84 0.61 7.60 14.11
N SER A 85 1.81 8.15 14.24
CA SER A 85 2.18 9.50 13.78
C SER A 85 2.39 9.50 12.25
N TRP A 86 1.33 9.20 11.50
CA TRP A 86 1.43 8.89 10.06
C TRP A 86 2.08 10.02 9.25
N GLY A 87 3.07 9.68 8.44
CA GLY A 87 3.73 10.59 7.50
C GLY A 87 2.97 10.77 6.20
N GLN A 88 3.49 11.62 5.32
CA GLN A 88 3.04 11.73 3.94
C GLN A 88 3.19 10.37 3.25
N TYR A 89 2.12 9.84 2.66
CA TYR A 89 2.23 8.65 1.81
C TYR A 89 3.07 8.95 0.57
N GLY A 90 3.94 8.01 0.23
CA GLY A 90 4.70 7.98 -1.01
C GLY A 90 4.47 6.64 -1.69
N ARG A 91 4.28 6.65 -3.01
CA ARG A 91 4.05 5.41 -3.76
C ARG A 91 5.37 4.65 -3.89
N CYS A 92 5.37 3.39 -3.47
CA CYS A 92 6.55 2.54 -3.46
C CYS A 92 6.39 1.30 -4.35
N HIS A 93 7.43 1.04 -5.14
CA HIS A 93 7.44 0.09 -6.26
C HIS A 93 8.58 -0.93 -6.14
N TYR A 94 8.58 -1.89 -7.05
CA TYR A 94 9.71 -2.78 -7.28
C TYR A 94 9.95 -2.99 -8.77
N ASN A 95 11.19 -2.79 -9.18
CA ASN A 95 11.68 -3.04 -10.54
C ASN A 95 12.98 -3.88 -10.52
N GLY A 96 13.13 -4.74 -9.51
CA GLY A 96 14.39 -5.42 -9.16
C GLY A 96 15.05 -4.84 -7.91
N THR A 97 14.69 -3.62 -7.53
CA THR A 97 14.97 -3.03 -6.22
C THR A 97 13.73 -2.32 -5.68
N ASN A 98 13.61 -2.21 -4.36
CA ASN A 98 12.54 -1.44 -3.74
C ASN A 98 12.87 0.07 -3.82
N TYR A 99 11.92 0.89 -4.24
CA TYR A 99 12.06 2.35 -4.28
C TYR A 99 10.71 3.04 -4.09
N CYS A 100 10.73 4.33 -3.72
CA CYS A 100 9.52 5.15 -3.62
C CYS A 100 9.64 6.39 -4.50
N ASP A 101 8.55 6.78 -5.17
CA ASP A 101 8.48 7.97 -6.05
C ASP A 101 8.63 9.28 -5.27
N ALA A 102 8.41 9.23 -3.96
CA ALA A 102 8.35 10.36 -3.04
C ALA A 102 9.08 10.01 -1.74
N SER A 103 9.74 11.00 -1.15
CA SER A 103 10.28 10.84 0.21
C SER A 103 9.12 10.82 1.20
N THR A 104 9.05 9.77 2.01
CA THR A 104 8.11 9.65 3.14
C THR A 104 8.78 10.01 4.47
N GLY A 105 10.05 10.47 4.41
CA GLY A 105 10.92 10.56 5.59
C GLY A 105 11.10 9.18 6.23
N ASP A 106 11.15 9.14 7.56
CA ASP A 106 11.24 7.88 8.33
C ASP A 106 9.89 7.44 8.90
N GLN A 107 8.81 8.17 8.65
CA GLN A 107 7.49 7.84 9.19
C GLN A 107 6.72 6.94 8.22
N VAL A 108 5.90 6.02 8.75
CA VAL A 108 4.99 5.24 7.91
C VAL A 108 4.01 6.21 7.25
N GLY A 109 4.06 6.31 5.93
CA GLY A 109 3.17 7.18 5.18
C GLY A 109 1.81 6.54 5.04
N ARG A 110 0.73 7.33 5.14
CA ARG A 110 -0.65 6.82 5.05
C ARG A 110 -1.53 7.70 4.17
N GLN A 111 -2.42 7.09 3.39
CA GLN A 111 -3.47 7.81 2.68
C GLN A 111 -4.67 6.90 2.41
N SER A 112 -5.83 7.48 2.11
CA SER A 112 -6.94 6.74 1.52
C SER A 112 -6.60 6.35 0.08
N PRO A 113 -6.98 5.16 -0.38
CA PRO A 113 -7.00 4.84 -1.80
C PRO A 113 -7.78 5.90 -2.57
N GLN A 114 -7.23 6.34 -3.71
CA GLN A 114 -7.86 7.31 -4.63
C GLN A 114 -8.12 8.71 -4.01
N GLY A 115 -7.61 8.96 -2.81
CA GLY A 115 -7.87 10.19 -2.08
C GLY A 115 -9.30 10.31 -1.54
N LEU A 116 -9.51 11.35 -0.73
CA LEU A 116 -10.78 11.68 -0.11
C LEU A 116 -11.13 13.12 -0.47
N PRO A 117 -12.15 13.35 -1.33
CA PRO A 117 -12.60 14.69 -1.66
C PRO A 117 -12.92 15.51 -0.40
N GLY A 118 -12.37 16.72 -0.31
CA GLY A 118 -12.60 17.62 0.82
C GLY A 118 -11.89 17.25 2.12
N VAL A 119 -11.14 16.14 2.18
CA VAL A 119 -10.37 15.76 3.38
C VAL A 119 -8.92 16.22 3.23
N PRO A 120 -8.39 17.03 4.16
CA PRO A 120 -7.00 17.47 4.13
C PRO A 120 -6.04 16.28 4.03
N ARG A 121 -5.01 16.43 3.18
CA ARG A 121 -3.95 15.43 2.98
C ARG A 121 -4.48 14.03 2.66
N GLN A 122 -5.64 13.94 1.97
CA GLN A 122 -6.15 12.72 1.35
C GLN A 122 -6.29 11.52 2.32
N GLY A 123 -6.60 11.82 3.58
CA GLY A 123 -6.80 10.81 4.61
C GLY A 123 -5.55 10.34 5.34
N GLN A 124 -4.46 11.13 5.31
CA GLN A 124 -3.25 10.87 6.10
C GLN A 124 -3.58 10.70 7.60
N CYS A 125 -4.40 11.61 8.15
CA CYS A 125 -4.68 11.70 9.59
C CYS A 125 -6.11 11.32 10.00
N SER A 126 -6.96 10.83 9.10
CA SER A 126 -8.34 10.38 9.39
C SER A 126 -8.47 8.87 9.36
N GLU A 127 -9.49 8.26 9.97
CA GLU A 127 -9.60 6.79 10.07
C GLU A 127 -9.71 6.05 8.73
N ASN A 128 -10.23 6.70 7.68
CA ASN A 128 -10.46 6.11 6.36
C ASN A 128 -11.36 4.86 6.38
N ALA A 129 -12.28 4.75 7.35
CA ALA A 129 -13.06 3.55 7.62
C ALA A 129 -13.81 3.00 6.39
N ASP A 130 -14.33 3.87 5.52
CA ASP A 130 -15.17 3.46 4.38
C ASP A 130 -14.39 3.04 3.13
N ARG A 131 -13.09 3.35 3.07
CA ARG A 131 -12.24 3.11 1.88
C ARG A 131 -10.97 2.31 2.17
N GLY A 132 -10.65 2.14 3.45
CA GLY A 132 -9.36 1.65 3.88
C GLY A 132 -8.23 2.64 3.66
N ALA A 133 -7.02 2.17 3.85
CA ALA A 133 -5.80 2.95 3.72
C ALA A 133 -4.71 2.19 2.97
N TRP A 134 -3.91 2.94 2.22
CA TRP A 134 -2.58 2.55 1.79
C TRP A 134 -1.54 3.04 2.78
N TYR A 135 -0.51 2.24 2.95
CA TYR A 135 0.60 2.46 3.85
C TYR A 135 1.90 2.30 3.07
N SER A 136 2.83 3.23 3.27
CA SER A 136 4.16 3.21 2.68
C SER A 136 5.19 3.10 3.80
N PHE A 137 6.13 2.17 3.64
CA PHE A 137 7.06 1.77 4.71
C PHE A 137 8.49 2.18 4.35
N PRO A 138 8.97 3.39 4.74
CA PRO A 138 10.34 3.79 4.44
C PRO A 138 11.36 2.93 5.19
N ALA A 139 12.42 2.54 4.51
CA ALA A 139 13.51 1.75 5.11
C ALA A 139 14.14 2.45 6.34
N GLY A 140 14.27 3.78 6.31
CA GLY A 140 14.85 4.57 7.41
C GLY A 140 14.06 4.51 8.72
N GLY A 141 12.75 4.22 8.66
CA GLY A 141 11.89 4.05 9.82
C GLY A 141 11.86 2.64 10.42
N LYS A 142 12.51 1.67 9.78
CA LYS A 142 12.44 0.26 10.18
C LYS A 142 13.13 0.04 11.53
N CYS A 143 12.42 -0.60 12.45
CA CYS A 143 12.94 -0.99 13.73
C CYS A 143 13.94 -2.13 13.61
N ARG A 144 14.98 -2.11 14.45
CA ARG A 144 15.89 -3.26 14.60
C ARG A 144 15.14 -4.45 15.22
N PRO A 145 15.59 -5.69 15.00
CA PRO A 145 15.01 -6.85 15.67
C PRO A 145 14.97 -6.66 17.20
N GLY A 146 13.78 -6.78 17.78
CA GLY A 146 13.55 -6.62 19.23
C GLY A 146 13.39 -5.17 19.71
N GLU A 147 13.57 -4.16 18.84
CA GLU A 147 13.35 -2.76 19.20
C GLU A 147 11.86 -2.41 19.22
N ALA A 148 11.44 -1.65 20.24
CA ALA A 148 10.06 -1.21 20.38
C ALA A 148 9.75 -0.02 19.45
N VAL A 149 8.64 -0.13 18.72
CA VAL A 149 8.12 0.92 17.84
C VAL A 149 7.83 2.20 18.64
N GLY A 150 8.24 3.35 18.10
CA GLY A 150 8.11 4.66 18.72
C GLY A 150 9.35 5.12 19.50
N SER A 151 10.40 4.29 19.59
CA SER A 151 11.65 4.65 20.25
C SER A 151 12.76 4.97 19.24
N ARG A 152 13.58 6.00 19.52
CA ARG A 152 14.83 6.31 18.77
C ARG A 152 14.68 6.40 17.23
N GLY A 153 13.57 6.93 16.75
CA GLY A 153 13.29 7.05 15.31
C GLY A 153 12.81 5.76 14.64
N CYS A 154 12.65 4.66 15.38
CA CYS A 154 12.03 3.44 14.88
C CYS A 154 10.51 3.62 14.85
N THR A 155 9.94 3.55 13.66
CA THR A 155 8.52 3.86 13.39
C THR A 155 7.73 2.64 12.97
N TRP A 156 8.36 1.54 12.55
CA TRP A 156 7.62 0.32 12.23
C TRP A 156 8.44 -0.96 12.30
N SER A 157 7.75 -2.06 12.57
CA SER A 157 8.24 -3.43 12.40
C SER A 157 7.15 -4.29 11.75
N ALA A 158 7.57 -5.30 10.99
CA ALA A 158 6.64 -6.15 10.27
C ALA A 158 7.18 -7.57 10.09
N ARG A 159 6.26 -8.51 9.92
CA ARG A 159 6.57 -9.87 9.47
C ARG A 159 5.49 -10.41 8.55
N PRO A 160 5.85 -11.16 7.50
CA PRO A 160 4.86 -11.90 6.72
C PRO A 160 4.19 -12.96 7.60
N LEU A 161 2.90 -13.19 7.36
CA LEU A 161 2.10 -14.21 8.04
C LEU A 161 1.82 -15.38 7.12
N ARG A 162 1.16 -15.11 5.98
CA ARG A 162 0.74 -16.13 5.02
C ARG A 162 0.84 -15.58 3.61
N THR A 163 1.24 -16.45 2.69
CA THR A 163 1.31 -16.15 1.25
C THR A 163 0.50 -17.18 0.49
N VAL A 164 -0.35 -16.72 -0.42
CA VAL A 164 -1.19 -17.56 -1.28
C VAL A 164 -0.99 -17.16 -2.75
N LYS A 165 -1.32 -18.05 -3.68
CA LYS A 165 -1.36 -17.70 -5.11
C LYS A 165 -2.49 -16.72 -5.38
N ALA A 166 -2.21 -15.66 -6.15
CA ALA A 166 -3.24 -14.70 -6.58
C ALA A 166 -4.36 -15.38 -7.37
N SER A 167 -4.03 -16.37 -8.21
CA SER A 167 -5.03 -17.14 -8.97
C SER A 167 -6.05 -17.88 -8.08
N CYS A 168 -5.67 -18.30 -6.88
CA CYS A 168 -6.61 -18.89 -5.94
C CYS A 168 -7.63 -17.84 -5.45
N VAL A 169 -7.16 -16.63 -5.13
CA VAL A 169 -8.03 -15.49 -4.75
C VAL A 169 -8.96 -15.12 -5.91
N GLU A 170 -8.45 -15.09 -7.13
CA GLU A 170 -9.24 -14.82 -8.34
C GLU A 170 -10.32 -15.87 -8.59
N GLY A 171 -10.05 -17.14 -8.29
CA GLY A 171 -11.02 -18.24 -8.35
C GLY A 171 -12.26 -18.03 -7.48
N TRP A 172 -12.19 -17.16 -6.47
CA TRP A 172 -13.31 -16.79 -5.59
C TRP A 172 -14.15 -15.63 -6.13
N LYS A 173 -14.21 -15.45 -7.45
CA LYS A 173 -14.94 -14.36 -8.13
C LYS A 173 -14.47 -12.97 -7.74
N PHE A 174 -13.21 -12.83 -7.31
CA PHE A 174 -12.63 -11.55 -6.91
C PHE A 174 -12.79 -10.49 -8.01
N ARG A 175 -12.61 -10.86 -9.28
CA ARG A 175 -12.83 -9.95 -10.41
C ARG A 175 -14.26 -9.49 -10.58
N ALA A 176 -15.22 -10.40 -10.40
CA ALA A 176 -16.63 -10.02 -10.46
C ALA A 176 -16.98 -9.05 -9.33
N ALA A 177 -16.47 -9.29 -8.11
CA ALA A 177 -16.63 -8.36 -6.99
C ALA A 177 -16.00 -6.99 -7.29
N CYS A 178 -14.76 -6.96 -7.78
CA CYS A 178 -14.11 -5.71 -8.21
C CYS A 178 -14.99 -4.94 -9.20
N GLN A 179 -15.47 -5.59 -10.27
CA GLN A 179 -16.29 -4.95 -11.30
C GLN A 179 -17.62 -4.42 -10.75
N GLU A 180 -18.25 -5.16 -9.84
CA GLU A 180 -19.48 -4.71 -9.18
C GLU A 180 -19.26 -3.50 -8.27
N GLU A 181 -18.06 -3.35 -7.70
CA GLU A 181 -17.72 -2.29 -6.76
C GLU A 181 -17.10 -1.06 -7.43
N MET A 182 -16.68 -1.15 -8.70
CA MET A 182 -16.13 -0.01 -9.43
C MET A 182 -17.15 1.13 -9.56
N GLY A 183 -16.75 2.34 -9.18
CA GLY A 183 -17.59 3.54 -9.30
C GLY A 183 -18.64 3.71 -8.19
N HIS A 184 -18.71 2.82 -7.19
CA HIS A 184 -19.63 2.92 -6.06
C HIS A 184 -18.98 3.55 -4.81
N THR A 185 -19.81 4.09 -3.90
CA THR A 185 -19.37 4.82 -2.69
C THR A 185 -18.91 3.92 -1.54
N LEU A 186 -19.37 2.66 -1.51
CA LEU A 186 -18.92 1.63 -0.56
C LEU A 186 -17.79 0.85 -1.22
N TYR A 187 -16.56 1.34 -1.07
CA TYR A 187 -15.44 0.80 -1.83
C TYR A 187 -15.02 -0.56 -1.25
N GLN A 188 -15.19 -1.61 -2.06
CA GLN A 188 -14.41 -2.85 -2.00
C GLN A 188 -14.66 -3.80 -0.83
N ALA A 189 -15.79 -3.69 -0.13
CA ALA A 189 -16.13 -4.58 0.99
C ALA A 189 -16.19 -6.08 0.57
N LYS A 190 -16.77 -6.39 -0.60
CA LYS A 190 -16.85 -7.76 -1.14
C LYS A 190 -15.47 -8.26 -1.54
N SER A 191 -14.70 -7.44 -2.26
CA SER A 191 -13.34 -7.79 -2.67
C SER A 191 -12.42 -8.00 -1.46
N ALA A 192 -12.53 -7.14 -0.44
CA ALA A 192 -11.83 -7.25 0.84
C ALA A 192 -12.15 -8.57 1.56
N ALA A 193 -13.44 -8.91 1.67
CA ALA A 193 -13.88 -10.14 2.31
C ALA A 193 -13.34 -11.39 1.62
N ILE A 194 -13.19 -11.36 0.28
CA ILE A 194 -12.59 -12.46 -0.49
C ILE A 194 -11.09 -12.62 -0.14
N ILE A 195 -10.32 -11.53 -0.13
CA ILE A 195 -8.89 -11.56 0.26
C ILE A 195 -8.73 -12.08 1.69
N GLN A 196 -9.51 -11.54 2.62
CA GLN A 196 -9.47 -11.95 4.02
C GLN A 196 -9.80 -13.45 4.18
N ARG A 197 -10.85 -13.94 3.52
CA ARG A 197 -11.24 -15.35 3.58
C ARG A 197 -10.16 -16.26 2.99
N ALA A 198 -9.61 -15.91 1.84
CA ALA A 198 -8.53 -16.65 1.21
C ALA A 198 -7.31 -16.80 2.13
N LEU A 199 -6.98 -15.76 2.90
CA LEU A 199 -5.85 -15.73 3.84
C LEU A 199 -6.19 -16.18 5.27
N ALA A 200 -7.47 -16.42 5.60
CA ALA A 200 -7.89 -16.89 6.91
C ALA A 200 -7.72 -18.40 7.11
N SER A 201 -7.74 -19.19 6.02
CA SER A 201 -7.60 -20.65 6.07
C SER A 201 -6.80 -21.20 4.89
N SER A 202 -6.17 -22.36 5.05
CA SER A 202 -5.52 -23.10 3.97
C SER A 202 -6.47 -24.08 3.26
N ASN A 203 -7.71 -24.22 3.75
CA ASN A 203 -8.71 -25.16 3.23
C ASN A 203 -9.56 -24.53 2.11
N PRO A 204 -9.45 -24.98 0.85
CA PRO A 204 -10.27 -24.46 -0.26
C PRO A 204 -11.77 -24.69 -0.08
N LEU A 205 -12.17 -25.77 0.58
CA LEU A 205 -13.60 -26.05 0.82
C LEU A 205 -14.25 -25.04 1.78
N ALA A 206 -13.44 -24.34 2.59
CA ALA A 206 -13.89 -23.28 3.49
C ALA A 206 -13.72 -21.87 2.89
N GLY A 207 -13.37 -21.75 1.60
CA GLY A 207 -13.06 -20.46 0.96
C GLY A 207 -11.62 -19.98 1.15
N GLY A 208 -10.76 -20.81 1.75
CA GLY A 208 -9.34 -20.52 1.98
C GLY A 208 -8.48 -20.78 0.75
N CYS A 209 -7.21 -20.40 0.83
CA CYS A 209 -6.20 -20.69 -0.19
C CYS A 209 -4.98 -21.38 0.44
N PRO A 210 -4.42 -22.43 -0.19
CA PRO A 210 -3.24 -23.11 0.31
C PRO A 210 -2.05 -22.17 0.43
N ASP A 211 -1.25 -22.37 1.47
CA ASP A 211 0.00 -21.64 1.65
C ASP A 211 1.00 -22.01 0.57
N VAL A 212 1.70 -21.01 0.05
CA VAL A 212 2.75 -21.18 -0.95
C VAL A 212 3.98 -20.36 -0.58
N ARG A 213 5.14 -20.77 -1.09
CA ARG A 213 6.33 -19.94 -1.06
C ARG A 213 6.44 -19.19 -2.40
N PRO A 214 6.66 -17.87 -2.40
CA PRO A 214 7.01 -17.14 -3.62
C PRO A 214 8.22 -17.78 -4.28
N GLN A 215 8.15 -17.96 -5.60
CA GLN A 215 9.24 -18.46 -6.43
C GLN A 215 9.42 -17.47 -7.57
N PRO A 216 10.65 -17.06 -7.92
CA PRO A 216 10.88 -16.24 -9.09
C PRO A 216 10.20 -16.86 -10.31
N GLU A 217 9.49 -16.05 -11.10
CA GLU A 217 8.89 -16.52 -12.34
C GLU A 217 10.01 -16.96 -13.28
N ARG A 218 9.96 -18.22 -13.73
CA ARG A 218 10.91 -18.68 -14.76
C ARG A 218 10.53 -17.96 -16.04
N LEU A 219 11.50 -17.27 -16.65
CA LEU A 219 11.34 -16.56 -17.93
C LEU A 219 11.04 -17.50 -19.13
N GLU A 220 10.75 -18.79 -18.90
CA GLU A 220 10.78 -19.84 -19.92
C GLU A 220 9.44 -20.09 -20.65
N GLU A 221 8.35 -19.39 -20.30
CA GLU A 221 7.02 -19.64 -20.93
C GLU A 221 6.27 -18.38 -21.38
N VAL A 222 6.99 -17.36 -21.87
CA VAL A 222 6.38 -16.30 -22.69
C VAL A 222 6.96 -16.38 -24.10
N ILE A 223 6.72 -17.50 -24.75
CA ILE A 223 6.75 -17.57 -26.21
C ILE A 223 5.30 -17.32 -26.63
N VAL A 224 5.02 -16.06 -26.99
CA VAL A 224 3.78 -15.65 -27.68
C VAL A 224 3.92 -15.96 -29.15
#